data_AF-A0A954Y6S0-F1
#
_entry.id   AF-A0A954Y6S0-F1
#
_cell.length_a   1.000
_cell.length_b   1.000
_cell.length_c   1.000
_cell.angle_alpha   90.00
_cell.angle_beta   90.00
_cell.angle_gamma   90.00
#
_symmetry.space_group_name_H-M   'P 1'
#
loop_
_entity.id
_entity.type
_entity.pdbx_description
1 polymer ?
#
loop_
_entity_poly.entity_id
_entity_poly.type
_entity_poly.pdbx_seq_one_letter_code
_entity_poly.pdbx_strand_id
1 'polypeptide(L)' 'EMTFFRPEHRKEKIHKFGHFHLDDFVDRRDKFQNELVIAGHLSTRYHPRQVEKMVEKALPDMLEGRLKLWL' A
#
# COMPACT_ATOMS: atom_id res chain seq x y z
N GLU A 1 4.97 -5.48 -2.47
CA GLU A 1 3.66 -6.11 -2.17
C GLU A 1 2.85 -5.18 -1.30
N MET A 2 1.55 -5.02 -1.56
CA MET A 2 0.62 -4.22 -0.74
C MET A 2 -0.72 -4.96 -0.58
N THR A 3 -0.80 -5.89 0.35
CA THR A 3 -1.96 -6.80 0.44
C THR A 3 -3.12 -6.20 1.22
N PHE A 4 -2.80 -5.43 2.26
CA PHE A 4 -3.78 -4.89 3.22
C PHE A 4 -3.66 -3.37 3.30
N PHE A 5 -4.79 -2.67 3.37
CA PHE A 5 -4.80 -1.20 3.29
C PHE A 5 -5.81 -0.50 4.22
N ARG A 6 -6.63 -1.26 4.95
CA ARG A 6 -7.63 -0.72 5.86
C ARG A 6 -7.09 -0.60 7.28
N PRO A 7 -7.44 0.46 8.04
CA PRO A 7 -6.97 0.68 9.40
C PRO A 7 -7.29 -0.48 10.37
N GLU A 8 -8.37 -1.24 10.12
CA GLU A 8 -8.78 -2.34 10.99
C GLU A 8 -7.90 -3.60 10.81
N HIS A 9 -7.04 -3.63 9.77
CA HIS A 9 -6.11 -4.74 9.59
C HIS A 9 -4.96 -4.63 10.59
N ARG A 10 -4.87 -5.62 11.49
CA ARG A 10 -3.82 -5.67 12.51
C ARG A 10 -2.44 -5.93 11.90
N LYS A 11 -1.54 -4.95 11.95
CA LYS A 11 -0.15 -5.03 11.43
C LYS A 11 0.59 -6.26 11.94
N GLU A 12 0.46 -6.59 13.23
CA GLU A 12 1.19 -7.70 13.86
C GLU A 12 0.79 -9.06 13.25
N LYS A 13 -0.48 -9.21 12.85
CA LYS A 13 -0.95 -10.42 12.17
C LYS A 13 -0.51 -10.43 10.71
N ILE A 14 -0.54 -9.29 10.04
CA ILE A 14 -0.14 -9.14 8.64
C ILE A 14 1.34 -9.51 8.45
N HIS A 15 2.22 -8.94 9.27
CA HIS A 15 3.66 -9.23 9.24
C HIS A 15 3.96 -10.69 9.63
N LYS A 16 3.20 -11.28 10.56
CA LYS A 16 3.34 -12.71 10.90
C LYS A 16 3.14 -13.63 9.69
N PHE A 17 2.28 -13.24 8.74
CA PHE A 17 2.05 -13.99 7.51
C PHE A 17 2.89 -13.48 6.32
N GLY A 18 3.86 -12.61 6.55
CA GLY A 18 4.79 -12.13 5.52
C GLY A 18 4.19 -11.11 4.53
N HIS A 19 2.99 -10.61 4.80
CA HIS A 19 2.34 -9.59 3.97
C HIS A 19 2.69 -8.18 4.45
N PHE A 20 2.45 -7.20 3.59
CA PHE A 20 2.66 -5.78 3.90
C PHE A 20 1.35 -5.00 3.96
N HIS A 21 1.29 -4.04 4.89
CA HIS A 21 0.21 -3.08 5.02
C HIS A 21 0.54 -1.77 4.27
N LEU A 22 -0.47 -1.00 3.86
CA LEU A 22 -0.28 0.35 3.29
C LEU A 22 0.58 1.25 4.18
N ASP A 23 0.36 1.22 5.50
CA ASP A 23 1.16 1.98 6.45
C ASP A 23 2.65 1.64 6.39
N ASP A 24 3.04 0.42 5.99
CA ASP A 24 4.46 0.09 5.81
C ASP A 24 5.14 0.94 4.74
N PHE A 25 4.37 1.39 3.74
CA PHE A 25 4.83 2.31 2.70
C PHE A 25 4.87 3.74 3.22
N VAL A 26 3.88 4.15 4.02
CA VAL A 26 3.85 5.48 4.64
C VAL A 26 5.03 5.64 5.61
N ASP A 27 5.23 4.67 6.51
CA ASP A 27 6.29 4.65 7.53
C ASP A 27 7.69 4.61 6.90
N ARG A 28 7.81 4.15 5.65
CA ARG A 28 9.08 4.02 4.91
C ARG A 28 9.17 4.96 3.70
N ARG A 29 8.26 5.94 3.58
CA ARG A 29 8.15 6.85 2.42
C ARG A 29 9.51 7.43 2.02
N ASP A 30 10.26 7.95 2.99
CA ASP A 30 11.54 8.62 2.76
C ASP A 30 12.68 7.68 2.36
N LYS A 31 12.47 6.36 2.50
CA LYS A 31 13.44 5.32 2.10
C LYS A 31 13.27 4.91 0.63
N PHE A 32 12.16 5.26 -0.01
CA PHE A 32 11.94 4.94 -1.41
C PHE A 32 12.73 5.89 -2.31
N GLN A 33 13.89 5.42 -2.77
CA GLN A 33 14.74 6.12 -3.76
C GLN A 33 14.55 5.60 -5.19
N ASN A 34 13.56 4.73 -5.41
CA ASN A 34 13.27 4.13 -6.72
C ASN A 34 12.69 5.16 -7.69
N GLU A 35 13.01 5.08 -8.98
CA GLU A 35 12.37 5.95 -10.00
C GLU A 35 10.88 5.61 -10.22
N LEU A 36 10.51 4.35 -10.08
CA LEU A 36 9.16 3.83 -10.23
C LEU A 36 8.89 2.77 -9.16
N VAL A 37 7.72 2.82 -8.54
CA VAL A 37 7.26 1.82 -7.57
C VAL A 37 5.93 1.25 -8.05
N ILE A 38 5.85 -0.07 -8.22
CA ILE A 38 4.61 -0.76 -8.58
C ILE A 38 4.14 -1.58 -7.38
N ALA A 39 3.00 -1.20 -6.80
CA ALA A 39 2.35 -1.95 -5.74
C ALA A 39 1.31 -2.91 -6.32
N GLY A 40 1.60 -4.20 -6.25
CA GLY A 40 0.70 -5.29 -6.62
C GLY A 40 0.44 -6.27 -5.45
N HIS A 41 -0.19 -7.40 -5.77
CA HIS A 41 -0.60 -8.43 -4.81
C HIS A 41 -1.57 -7.89 -3.73
N LEU A 42 -2.56 -7.14 -4.21
CA LEU A 42 -3.65 -6.61 -3.40
C LEU A 42 -4.69 -7.68 -3.09
N SER A 43 -5.32 -7.60 -1.92
CA SER A 43 -6.38 -8.54 -1.58
C SER A 43 -7.56 -8.40 -2.57
N THR A 44 -7.88 -9.49 -3.26
CA THR A 44 -9.01 -9.59 -4.21
C THR A 44 -10.39 -9.42 -3.55
N ARG A 45 -10.44 -9.31 -2.21
CA ARG A 45 -11.67 -9.08 -1.44
C ARG A 45 -12.26 -7.68 -1.62
N TYR A 46 -11.50 -6.74 -2.19
CA TYR A 46 -11.89 -5.34 -2.28
C TYR A 46 -11.95 -4.87 -3.73
N HIS A 47 -12.87 -3.95 -4.00
CA HIS A 47 -13.00 -3.33 -5.31
C HIS A 47 -11.81 -2.39 -5.59
N PRO A 48 -11.24 -2.34 -6.81
CA PRO A 48 -10.10 -1.49 -7.16
C PRO A 48 -10.23 -0.04 -6.69
N ARG A 49 -11.37 0.61 -6.97
CA ARG A 49 -11.68 1.97 -6.49
C ARG A 49 -11.58 2.18 -4.97
N GLN A 50 -11.88 1.15 -4.17
CA GLN A 50 -11.72 1.25 -2.72
C GLN A 50 -10.24 1.25 -2.33
N VAL A 51 -9.42 0.48 -3.03
CA VAL A 51 -7.97 0.50 -2.84
C VAL A 51 -7.43 1.87 -3.19
N GLU A 52 -7.69 2.36 -4.40
CA GLU A 52 -7.20 3.65 -4.91
C GLU A 52 -7.48 4.77 -3.90
N LYS A 53 -8.75 4.91 -3.50
CA LYS A 53 -9.18 5.93 -2.54
C LYS A 53 -8.46 5.82 -1.19
N MET A 54 -8.19 4.60 -0.71
CA MET A 54 -7.51 4.40 0.57
C MET A 54 -6.01 4.69 0.48
N VAL A 55 -5.37 4.30 -0.63
CA VAL A 55 -3.96 4.60 -0.88
C VAL A 55 -3.76 6.10 -1.05
N GLU A 56 -4.57 6.76 -1.87
CA GLU A 56 -4.51 8.23 -2.06
C GLU A 56 -4.77 8.99 -0.75
N LYS A 57 -5.65 8.46 0.12
CA LYS A 57 -5.89 9.08 1.43
C LYS A 57 -4.67 8.97 2.35
N ALA A 58 -3.97 7.84 2.36
CA ALA A 58 -2.83 7.61 3.25
C ALA A 58 -1.53 8.19 2.70
N LEU A 59 -1.39 8.26 1.37
CA LEU A 59 -0.20 8.70 0.67
C LEU A 59 -0.60 9.62 -0.51
N PRO A 60 -1.04 10.87 -0.24
CA PRO A 60 -1.65 11.74 -1.25
C PRO A 60 -0.75 12.12 -2.42
N ASP A 61 0.56 12.17 -2.19
CA ASP A 61 1.56 12.46 -3.20
C ASP A 61 1.93 11.23 -4.04
N MET A 62 1.48 10.03 -3.66
CA MET A 62 1.77 8.78 -4.34
C MET A 62 3.27 8.56 -4.58
N LEU A 63 4.09 8.78 -3.55
CA LEU A 63 5.57 8.81 -3.65
C LEU A 63 6.05 9.78 -4.74
N GLU A 64 5.59 11.03 -4.70
CA GLU A 64 5.84 12.04 -5.74
C GLU A 64 5.42 11.57 -7.15
N GLY A 65 4.31 10.83 -7.25
CA GLY A 65 3.76 10.28 -8.49
C GLY A 65 4.45 9.00 -9.00
N ARG A 66 5.48 8.51 -8.30
CA ARG A 66 6.24 7.30 -8.65
C ARG A 66 5.50 6.02 -8.30
N LEU A 67 4.54 6.04 -7.39
CA LEU A 67 3.74 4.87 -7.02
C LEU A 67 2.62 4.62 -8.06
N LYS A 68 2.60 3.41 -8.62
CA LYS A 68 1.51 2.88 -9.45
C LYS A 68 0.90 1.66 -8.77
N LEU A 69 -0.43 1.57 -8.81
CA LEU A 69 -1.16 0.40 -8.32
C LEU A 69 -1.41 -0.57 -9.48
N TRP A 70 -1.08 -1.84 -9.27
CA TRP A 70 -1.44 -2.92 -10.18
C TRP A 70 -2.61 -3.70 -9.58
N LEU A 71 -3.82 -3.31 -9.99
CA LEU A 71 -5.12 -3.79 -9.50
C LEU A 71 -5.74 -4.85 -10.40
#